data_AF-A0A7C4U821-F1
#
_entry.id   AF-A0A7C4U821-F1
#
_cell.length_a   1.000
_cell.length_b   1.000
_cell.length_c   1.000
_cell.angle_alpha   90.00
_cell.angle_beta   90.00
_cell.angle_gamma   90.00
#
_symmetry.space_group_name_H-M   'P 1'
#
loop_
_entity.id
_entity.type
_entity.pdbx_description
1 polymer ?
#
loop_
_entity_poly.entity_id
_entity_poly.type
_entity_poly.pdbx_seq_one_letter_code
_entity_poly.pdbx_strand_id
1 'polypeptide(L)' 'MSHNVTIYTDGSSRGNPGPGGYGVILMSGHHKKEISQGYKLTTNNRMELMA' A
#
# COMPACT_ATOMS: atom_id res chain seq x y z
N MET A 1 11.39 -22.72 -12.08
CA MET A 1 9.95 -22.46 -11.83
C MET A 1 9.75 -20.97 -11.73
N SER A 2 8.70 -20.40 -12.34
CA SER A 2 8.43 -18.97 -12.22
C SER A 2 7.99 -18.66 -10.79
N HIS A 3 8.78 -17.89 -10.05
CA HIS A 3 8.40 -17.39 -8.73
C HIS A 3 7.48 -16.18 -8.91
N ASN A 4 6.22 -16.44 -9.23
CA ASN A 4 5.23 -15.37 -9.34
C ASN A 4 4.99 -14.76 -7.95
N VAL A 5 5.04 -13.44 -7.89
CA VAL A 5 4.67 -12.66 -6.71
C VAL A 5 3.43 -11.86 -7.08
N THR A 6 2.35 -12.04 -6.34
CA THR A 6 1.15 -11.23 -6.48
C THR A 6 1.19 -10.12 -5.44
N ILE A 7 0.98 -8.88 -5.88
CA ILE A 7 0.99 -7.71 -5.01
C ILE A 7 -0.38 -7.03 -5.13
N TYR A 8 -1.04 -6.80 -4.00
CA TYR A 8 -2.22 -5.93 -3.89
C TYR A 8 -1.83 -4.67 -3.15
N THR A 9 -2.24 -3.53 -3.68
CA THR A 9 -1.92 -2.21 -3.15
C THR A 9 -3.19 -1.40 -2.99
N ASP A 10 -3.25 -0.60 -1.93
CA ASP A 10 -4.29 0.41 -1.74
C ASP A 10 -3.73 1.60 -0.96
N GLY A 11 -4.25 2.79 -1.24
CA GLY A 11 -3.80 4.03 -0.64
C GLY A 11 -4.93 5.04 -0.51
N SER A 12 -5.04 5.69 0.65
CA SER A 12 -6.10 6.68 0.89
C SER A 12 -5.66 7.80 1.83
N SER A 13 -6.36 8.93 1.75
CA SER A 13 -6.17 10.12 2.58
C SER A 13 -7.52 10.71 3.00
N ARG A 14 -7.63 11.07 4.28
CA ARG A 14 -8.78 11.81 4.83
C ARG A 14 -8.60 13.30 4.56
N GLY A 15 -9.02 13.73 3.37
CA GLY A 15 -8.77 15.07 2.82
C GLY A 15 -7.65 15.05 1.79
N ASN A 16 -7.53 16.13 1.00
CA ASN A 16 -6.56 16.21 -0.10
C ASN A 16 -5.94 17.63 -0.18
N PRO A 17 -4.98 17.99 0.71
CA PRO A 17 -4.23 17.09 1.59
C PRO A 17 -4.89 16.82 2.96
N GLY A 18 -4.48 15.73 3.61
CA GLY A 18 -4.91 15.33 4.96
C GLY A 18 -4.14 14.13 5.51
N PRO A 19 -4.49 13.61 6.69
CA PRO A 19 -3.90 12.37 7.21
C PRO A 19 -4.26 11.19 6.29
N GLY A 20 -3.29 10.38 5.90
CA GLY A 20 -3.49 9.26 4.99
C GLY A 20 -2.49 8.13 5.21
N GLY A 21 -2.67 7.04 4.49
CA GLY A 21 -1.79 5.88 4.58
C GLY A 21 -1.97 4.95 3.39
N TYR A 22 -1.08 3.96 3.32
CA TYR A 22 -1.13 2.91 2.32
C TYR A 22 -0.99 1.53 2.95
N GLY A 23 -1.41 0.52 2.20
CA GLY A 23 -1.32 -0.89 2.55
C GLY A 23 -0.92 -1.75 1.36
N VAL A 24 -0.09 -2.75 1.62
CA VAL A 24 0.45 -3.68 0.62
C VAL A 24 0.32 -5.10 1.11
N ILE A 25 -0.17 -6.00 0.26
CA ILE A 25 -0.16 -7.45 0.50
C ILE A 25 0.67 -8.10 -0.59
N LEU A 26 1.80 -8.69 -0.21
CA LEU A 26 2.65 -9.48 -1.09
C LEU A 26 2.40 -10.97 -0.83
N MET A 27 2.19 -11.74 -1.89
CA MET A 27 1.97 -13.18 -1.83
C MET A 27 2.91 -13.90 -2.79
N SER A 28 3.61 -14.92 -2.29
CA SER A 28 4.43 -15.82 -3.11
C SER A 28 4.33 -17.25 -2.57
N GLY A 29 3.64 -18.11 -3.31
CA GLY A 29 3.29 -19.45 -2.83
C GLY A 29 2.49 -19.38 -1.53
N HIS A 30 3.01 -19.98 -0.46
CA HIS A 30 2.41 -19.95 0.87
C HIS A 30 2.82 -18.75 1.72
N HIS A 31 3.76 -17.93 1.25
CA HIS A 31 4.23 -16.77 1.99
C HIS A 31 3.33 -15.57 1.73
N LYS A 32 2.93 -14.89 2.82
CA LYS A 32 2.20 -13.64 2.82
C LYS A 32 2.95 -12.61 3.65
N LYS A 33 3.09 -11.39 3.13
CA LYS A 33 3.64 -10.26 3.87
C LYS A 33 2.73 -9.04 3.72
N GLU A 34 2.46 -8.39 4.84
CA GLU A 34 1.69 -7.14 4.89
C GLU A 34 2.62 -5.98 5.25
N ILE A 35 2.47 -4.85 4.55
CA ILE A 35 3.20 -3.62 4.82
C ILE A 35 2.18 -2.48 4.86
N SER A 36 2.27 -1.61 5.85
CA SER A 36 1.46 -0.39 5.90
C SER A 36 2.22 0.73 6.57
N GLN A 37 1.88 1.97 6.22
CA GLN A 37 2.41 3.16 6.87
C GLN A 37 1.41 4.32 6.78
N GLY A 38 1.39 5.15 7.82
CA GLY A 38 0.58 6.37 7.88
C GLY A 38 1.42 7.65 7.84
N TYR A 39 0.85 8.70 7.28
CA TYR A 39 1.43 10.05 7.18
C TYR A 39 0.44 11.07 7.72
N LYS A 40 0.93 12.02 8.53
CA LYS A 40 0.09 13.07 9.12
C LYS A 40 -0.51 14.02 8.08
N LEU A 41 0.18 14.24 6.96
CA LEU A 41 -0.24 15.15 5.89
C LEU A 41 0.26 14.62 4.54
N THR A 42 -0.65 14.16 3.70
CA THR A 42 -0.40 13.55 2.39
C THR A 42 -1.60 13.77 1.46
N THR A 43 -1.60 13.18 0.26
CA THR A 43 -2.71 13.19 -0.70
C THR A 43 -3.10 11.76 -1.08
N ASN A 44 -4.30 11.55 -1.63
CA ASN A 44 -4.74 10.24 -2.12
C ASN A 44 -3.74 9.67 -3.13
N ASN A 45 -3.42 10.44 -4.18
CA ASN A 45 -2.52 10.01 -5.25
C ASN A 45 -1.11 9.65 -4.73
N ARG A 46 -0.61 10.35 -3.69
CA ARG A 46 0.68 10.00 -3.08
C ARG A 46 0.61 8.67 -2.35
N MET A 47 -0.51 8.34 -1.70
CA MET A 47 -0.66 7.07 -1.00
C MET A 47 -0.85 5.90 -1.97
N GLU A 48 -1.62 6.09 -3.05
CA GLU A 48 -1.78 5.08 -4.11
C GLU A 48 -0.44 4.75 -4.80
N LEU A 49 0.44 5.74 -5.00
CA LEU A 49 1.76 5.53 -5.62
C LEU A 49 2.83 4.97 -4.67
N MET A 50 2.67 5.15 -3.35
CA MET A 50 3.59 4.64 -2.34
C MET A 50 3.29 3.20 -1.93
N ALA A 51 2.06 2.74 -2.19
CA ALA A 51 1.59 1.39 -1.99
C ALA A 51 2.26 0.39 -2.94
#